data_AF-A0A0V0GFD6-F1
#
_entry.id   AF-A0A0V0GFD6-F1
#
_cell.length_a   1.000
_cell.length_b   1.000
_cell.length_c   1.000
_cell.angle_alpha   90.00
_cell.angle_beta   90.00
_cell.angle_gamma   90.00
#
_symmetry.space_group_name_H-M   'P 1'
#
loop_
_entity.id
_entity.type
_entity.pdbx_description
1 polymer ?
#
loop_
_entity_poly.entity_id
_entity_poly.type
_entity_poly.pdbx_seq_one_letter_code
_entity_poly.pdbx_strand_id
1 'polypeptide(L)'
;MISGYVKHGFVLECFNMVRKLCLCGETPDKFTLSMILKGSTISYVESYSLGIGKQVHAQVIKCDVEGDDVLYTGLVDSYVKSGRV
;
A
#
# COMPACT_ATOMS: atom_id res chain seq x y z
N MET A 1 -5.03 13.43 4.83
CA MET A 1 -5.35 12.75 6.11
C MET A 1 -4.49 11.51 6.33
N ILE A 2 -4.39 10.57 5.37
CA ILE A 2 -3.52 9.38 5.46
C ILE A 2 -2.01 9.74 5.52
N SER A 3 -1.61 10.88 4.95
CA SER A 3 -0.21 11.34 4.89
C SER A 3 0.44 11.65 6.23
N GLY A 4 -0.36 12.07 7.22
CA GLY A 4 0.11 12.30 8.58
C GLY A 4 0.33 11.01 9.36
N TYR A 5 -0.46 9.97 9.09
CA TYR A 5 -0.36 8.67 9.77
C TYR A 5 0.87 7.89 9.31
N VAL A 6 1.19 7.91 8.01
CA VAL A 6 2.41 7.28 7.48
C VAL A 6 3.69 7.91 8.05
N LYS A 7 3.69 9.22 8.33
CA LYS A 7 4.84 9.90 8.97
C LYS A 7 5.05 9.52 10.44
N HIS A 8 4.04 9.04 11.14
CA HIS A 8 4.09 8.75 12.58
C HIS A 8 4.14 7.25 12.91
N GLY A 9 4.39 6.39 11.90
CA GLY A 9 4.50 4.94 12.12
C GLY A 9 3.15 4.21 12.31
N PHE A 10 2.02 4.91 12.15
CA PHE A 10 0.67 4.34 12.17
C PHE A 10 0.30 3.67 10.84
N VAL A 11 1.22 2.85 10.38
CA VAL A 11 1.14 2.10 9.14
C VAL A 11 -0.05 1.12 9.21
N LEU A 12 -0.31 0.52 10.37
CA LEU A 12 -1.45 -0.36 10.66
C LEU A 12 -2.81 0.34 10.55
N GLU A 13 -2.90 1.59 10.96
CA GLU A 13 -4.12 2.39 10.89
C GLU A 13 -4.43 2.77 9.45
N CYS A 14 -3.41 3.09 8.64
CA CYS A 14 -3.57 3.26 7.20
C CYS A 14 -4.10 1.97 6.55
N PHE A 15 -3.57 0.80 6.95
CA PHE A 15 -4.10 -0.49 6.49
C PHE A 15 -5.57 -0.71 6.86
N ASN A 16 -5.92 -0.44 8.11
CA ASN A 16 -7.28 -0.59 8.58
C ASN A 16 -8.25 0.37 7.89
N MET A 17 -7.82 1.59 7.57
CA MET A 17 -8.62 2.52 6.77
C MET A 17 -8.89 1.98 5.37
N VAL A 18 -7.88 1.45 4.69
CA VAL A 18 -8.06 0.96 3.32
C VAL A 18 -8.83 -0.35 3.29
N ARG A 19 -8.62 -1.22 4.27
CA ARG A 19 -9.47 -2.40 4.46
C ARG A 19 -10.92 -2.00 4.64
N LYS A 20 -11.21 -0.96 5.43
CA LYS A 20 -12.57 -0.43 5.61
C LYS A 20 -13.13 0.14 4.31
N LEU A 21 -12.36 0.93 3.55
CA LEU A 21 -12.79 1.45 2.24
C LEU A 21 -13.19 0.30 1.30
N CYS A 22 -12.32 -0.71 1.16
CA CYS A 22 -12.62 -1.89 0.35
C CYS A 22 -13.85 -2.66 0.84
N LEU A 23 -14.05 -2.80 2.15
CA LEU A 23 -15.21 -3.49 2.73
C LEU A 23 -16.52 -2.70 2.54
N CYS A 24 -16.43 -1.37 2.45
CA CYS A 24 -17.57 -0.50 2.13
C CYS A 24 -17.91 -0.47 0.64
N GLY A 25 -17.18 -1.21 -0.20
CA GLY A 25 -17.35 -1.18 -1.66
C GLY A 25 -16.74 0.06 -2.32
N GLU A 26 -15.98 0.88 -1.58
CA GLU A 26 -15.26 2.02 -2.14
C GLU A 26 -13.90 1.58 -2.68
N THR A 27 -13.58 2.02 -3.89
CA THR A 27 -12.29 1.77 -4.53
C THR A 27 -11.24 2.75 -4.00
N PRO A 28 -10.15 2.27 -3.40
CA PRO A 28 -9.05 3.12 -2.98
C PRO A 28 -8.44 3.85 -4.20
N ASP A 29 -8.18 5.14 -4.07
CA ASP A 29 -7.50 5.89 -5.12
C ASP A 29 -5.99 5.59 -5.16
N LYS A 30 -5.35 6.00 -6.26
CA LYS A 30 -3.90 5.82 -6.48
C LYS A 30 -3.03 6.44 -5.38
N PHE A 31 -3.47 7.54 -4.79
CA PHE A 31 -2.76 8.20 -3.69
C PHE A 31 -2.80 7.34 -2.42
N THR A 32 -3.96 6.79 -2.12
CA THR A 32 -4.20 5.88 -0.99
C THR A 32 -3.34 4.62 -1.13
N LEU A 33 -3.32 4.00 -2.32
CA LEU A 33 -2.49 2.82 -2.60
C LEU A 33 -0.98 3.13 -2.48
N SER A 34 -0.52 4.26 -3.02
CA SER A 34 0.89 4.68 -2.93
C SER A 34 1.33 4.91 -1.49
N MET A 35 0.44 5.45 -0.68
CA MET A 35 0.71 5.77 0.71
C MET A 35 0.81 4.53 1.60
N ILE A 36 -0.08 3.57 1.39
CA ILE A 36 -0.01 2.25 2.01
C ILE A 36 1.31 1.56 1.71
N LEU A 37 1.70 1.59 0.43
CA LEU A 37 2.88 0.93 -0.06
C LEU A 37 4.14 1.52 0.58
N LYS A 38 4.24 2.85 0.64
CA LYS A 38 5.27 3.54 1.43
C LYS A 38 5.25 3.12 2.90
N GLY A 39 4.08 3.05 3.54
CA GLY A 39 3.95 2.58 4.92
C GLY A 39 4.51 1.16 5.12
N SER A 40 4.25 0.26 4.17
CA SER A 40 4.73 -1.12 4.20
C SER A 40 6.26 -1.23 4.17
N THR A 41 6.92 -0.31 3.46
CA THR A 41 8.39 -0.26 3.36
C THR A 41 9.08 0.33 4.59
N ILE A 42 8.34 1.08 5.42
CA ILE A 42 8.86 1.74 6.64
C ILE A 42 8.63 0.86 7.87
N SER A 43 7.71 -0.11 7.79
CA SER A 43 7.45 -1.04 8.89
C SER A 43 8.56 -2.07 9.00
N TYR A 44 9.23 -2.12 10.16
CA TYR A 44 10.28 -3.09 10.50
C TYR A 44 9.79 -4.54 10.66
N VAL A 45 8.51 -4.81 10.40
CA VAL A 45 7.93 -6.13 10.57
C VAL A 45 7.83 -6.81 9.21
N GLU A 46 8.85 -7.63 8.89
CA GLU A 46 8.98 -8.33 7.60
C GLU A 46 7.72 -9.12 7.21
N SER A 47 7.05 -9.74 8.18
CA SER A 47 5.83 -10.53 7.95
C SER A 47 4.68 -9.71 7.37
N TYR A 48 4.61 -8.40 7.66
CA TYR A 48 3.58 -7.53 7.11
C TYR A 48 3.95 -7.05 5.71
N SER A 49 5.21 -6.66 5.49
CA SER A 49 5.72 -6.17 4.20
C SER A 49 5.37 -7.14 3.05
N LEU A 50 5.59 -8.44 3.27
CA LEU A 50 5.34 -9.50 2.28
C LEU A 50 3.88 -9.60 1.80
N GLY A 51 2.93 -9.41 2.72
CA GLY A 51 1.50 -9.56 2.45
C GLY A 51 0.89 -8.29 1.87
N ILE A 52 1.47 -7.14 2.20
CA ILE A 52 0.94 -5.84 1.80
C ILE A 52 1.22 -5.57 0.32
N GLY A 53 2.46 -5.75 -0.14
CA GLY A 53 2.81 -5.49 -1.54
C GLY A 53 1.91 -6.26 -2.51
N LYS A 54 1.55 -7.50 -2.16
CA LYS A 54 0.59 -8.32 -2.91
C LYS A 54 -0.84 -7.80 -2.86
N GLN A 55 -1.32 -7.39 -1.69
CA GLN A 55 -2.67 -6.82 -1.55
C GLN A 55 -2.82 -5.52 -2.33
N VAL A 56 -1.83 -4.63 -2.26
CA VAL A 56 -1.81 -3.39 -3.05
C VAL A 56 -1.76 -3.72 -4.53
N HIS A 57 -0.88 -4.61 -4.96
CA HIS A 57 -0.80 -5.04 -6.38
C HIS A 57 -2.14 -5.59 -6.88
N ALA A 58 -2.82 -6.44 -6.10
CA ALA A 58 -4.14 -6.95 -6.47
C ALA A 58 -5.19 -5.85 -6.59
N GLN A 59 -5.13 -4.81 -5.73
CA GLN A 59 -6.04 -3.67 -5.82
C GLN A 59 -5.76 -2.78 -7.03
N VAL A 60 -4.49 -2.58 -7.39
CA VAL A 60 -4.10 -1.86 -8.62
C VAL A 60 -4.72 -2.53 -9.85
N ILE A 61 -4.67 -3.86 -9.94
CA ILE A 61 -5.27 -4.63 -11.04
C ILE A 61 -6.80 -4.54 -10.99
N LYS A 62 -7.42 -4.70 -9.81
CA LYS A 62 -8.88 -4.69 -9.66
C LYS A 62 -9.52 -3.33 -9.93
N CYS A 63 -8.83 -2.26 -9.58
CA CYS A 63 -9.35 -0.90 -9.72
C CYS A 63 -8.93 -0.25 -11.05
N ASP A 64 -8.27 -1.01 -11.94
CA ASP A 64 -7.76 -0.54 -13.22
C ASP A 64 -7.00 0.79 -13.09
N VAL A 65 -6.09 0.84 -12.11
CA VAL A 65 -5.34 2.07 -11.80
C VAL A 65 -4.25 2.26 -12.86
N GLU A 66 -4.61 2.91 -13.95
CA GLU A 66 -3.68 3.24 -15.04
C GLU A 66 -2.73 4.40 -14.68
N GLY A 67 -1.48 4.30 -15.15
CA GLY A 67 -0.60 5.45 -15.37
C GLY A 67 -0.05 6.15 -14.13
N ASP A 68 0.27 5.42 -13.06
CA ASP A 68 0.94 6.00 -11.88
C ASP A 68 2.36 5.43 -11.69
N ASP A 69 3.35 6.09 -12.29
CA ASP A 69 4.77 5.73 -12.17
C ASP A 69 5.25 5.69 -10.72
N VAL A 70 4.69 6.54 -9.85
CA VAL A 70 5.05 6.59 -8.42
C VAL A 70 4.55 5.34 -7.71
N LEU A 71 3.33 4.90 -8.02
CA LEU A 71 2.74 3.69 -7.49
C LEU A 71 3.49 2.43 -7.96
N TYR A 72 3.80 2.34 -9.26
CA TYR A 72 4.56 1.22 -9.81
C TYR A 72 5.99 1.16 -9.27
N THR A 73 6.66 2.32 -9.15
CA THR A 73 8.00 2.39 -8.54
C THR A 73 7.95 1.95 -7.07
N GLY A 74 6.92 2.37 -6.33
CA GLY A 74 6.71 1.89 -4.96
C GLY A 74 6.44 0.39 -4.87
N LEU A 75 5.80 -0.20 -5.89
CA LEU A 75 5.50 -1.65 -5.91
C LEU A 75 6.79 -2.42 -6.08
N VAL A 76 7.65 -1.99 -7.00
CA VAL A 76 8.98 -2.57 -7.21
C VAL A 76 9.81 -2.48 -5.91
N ASP A 77 9.88 -1.30 -5.30
CA ASP A 77 10.61 -1.10 -4.03
C ASP A 77 10.08 -2.01 -2.90
N SER A 78 8.76 -2.17 -2.81
CA SER A 78 8.12 -3.08 -1.85
C SER A 78 8.50 -4.55 -2.09
N TYR A 79 8.54 -5.00 -3.35
CA TYR A 79 8.94 -6.38 -3.68
C TYR A 79 10.43 -6.64 -3.44
N VAL A 80 11.31 -5.70 -3.77
CA VAL A 80 12.75 -5.78 -3.50
C VAL A 80 13.00 -5.85 -1.99
N LYS A 81 12.39 -4.96 -1.20
CA LYS A 81 12.50 -4.98 0.27
C LYS A 81 11.89 -6.21 0.92
N SER A 82 10.99 -6.90 0.23
CA SER A 82 10.40 -8.17 0.65
C SER A 82 11.21 -9.40 0.19
N GLY A 83 12.38 -9.21 -0.43
CA GLY A 83 13.23 -10.30 -0.93
C GLY A 83 12.58 -11.15 -2.03
N ARG A 84 11.65 -10.57 -2.80
CA ARG A 84 10.89 -11.25 -3.86
C ARG A 84 11.37 -10.95 -5.27
N VAL A 85 12.34 -10.04 -5.40
CA VAL A 85 13.04 -9.63 -6.63
C VAL A 85 14.51 -9.46 -6.27
#